data_AF-A0A938MI77-F1
#
_entry.id   AF-A0A938MI77-F1
#
_cell.length_a   1.000
_cell.length_b   1.000
_cell.length_c   1.000
_cell.angle_alpha   90.00
_cell.angle_beta   90.00
_cell.angle_gamma   90.00
#
_symmetry.space_group_name_H-M   'P 1'
#
loop_
_entity.id
_entity.type
_entity.pdbx_description
1 polymer ?
#
loop_
_entity_poly.entity_id
_entity_poly.type
_entity_poly.pdbx_seq_one_letter_code
_entity_poly.pdbx_strand_id
1 'polypeptide(L)'
;MSVTLFKEVSYSLAKLIEDIDMGEIGLPDIQRPFVWGNAKVRDLFDSMYKGFPVGYLLFWANGLPGGHRQIGADPKQKVPRLLIVDGQQRLTSLYAVLKGVPIVRRDYRAERVFIAFRPTDQKFEVTDAAIRRDPEYIPDISQLWSRETPRNRFVREFLRSLQEHRPIGQDEEDRLSEAIDRLYDLQSYPFTALELSSNANEEQVSVVFVRINSSGATLNQANFILTLMSVFWDEGRADLERFCREA
;
A
#
# COMPACT_ATOMS: atom_id res chain seq x y z
N MET A 1 -32.19 15.73 -12.12
CA MET A 1 -31.24 15.75 -11.00
C MET A 1 -30.10 14.80 -11.35
N SER A 2 -28.85 15.25 -11.26
CA SER A 2 -27.70 14.37 -11.48
C SER A 2 -27.61 13.35 -10.34
N VAL A 3 -27.62 12.06 -10.67
CA VAL A 3 -27.43 10.99 -9.67
C VAL A 3 -25.96 10.98 -9.27
N THR A 4 -25.68 11.01 -7.97
CA THR A 4 -24.32 10.88 -7.45
C THR A 4 -23.78 9.50 -7.80
N LEU A 5 -22.66 9.44 -8.54
CA LEU A 5 -22.06 8.20 -9.02
C LEU A 5 -21.09 7.54 -8.03
N PHE A 6 -21.02 8.04 -6.79
CA PHE A 6 -20.10 7.54 -5.78
C PHE A 6 -20.71 7.54 -4.39
N LYS A 7 -20.11 6.78 -3.48
CA LYS A 7 -20.38 6.83 -2.04
C LYS A 7 -19.06 6.91 -1.27
N GLU A 8 -19.11 7.51 -0.08
CA GLU A 8 -17.99 7.52 0.84
C GLU A 8 -18.03 6.28 1.74
N VAL A 9 -16.87 5.64 1.93
CA VAL A 9 -16.71 4.45 2.77
C VAL A 9 -15.43 4.61 3.59
N SER A 10 -15.48 4.23 4.86
CA SER A 10 -14.30 4.19 5.74
C SER A 10 -13.76 2.77 5.82
N TYR A 11 -12.44 2.64 5.70
CA TYR A 11 -11.71 1.40 5.81
C TYR A 11 -10.65 1.51 6.91
N SER A 12 -10.36 0.41 7.62
CA SER A 12 -9.11 0.31 8.37
C SER A 12 -7.99 -0.18 7.45
N LEU A 13 -6.73 0.17 7.76
CA LEU A 13 -5.59 -0.38 7.02
C LEU A 13 -5.61 -1.91 7.02
N ALA A 14 -5.84 -2.55 8.17
CA ALA A 14 -5.91 -4.00 8.28
C ALA A 14 -6.93 -4.60 7.31
N LYS A 15 -8.11 -3.96 7.17
CA LYS A 15 -9.14 -4.42 6.26
C LYS A 15 -8.72 -4.30 4.80
N LEU A 16 -8.09 -3.19 4.42
CA LEU A 16 -7.57 -3.00 3.07
C LEU A 16 -6.53 -4.08 2.71
N ILE A 17 -5.60 -4.37 3.64
CA ILE A 17 -4.59 -5.41 3.41
C ILE A 17 -5.23 -6.79 3.28
N GLU A 18 -6.21 -7.12 4.11
CA GLU A 18 -6.97 -8.38 4.05
C GLU A 18 -7.74 -8.51 2.72
N ASP A 19 -8.43 -7.45 2.30
CA ASP A 19 -9.19 -7.44 1.05
C ASP A 19 -8.29 -7.59 -0.19
N ILE A 20 -7.05 -7.09 -0.14
CA ILE A 20 -6.04 -7.35 -1.18
C ILE A 20 -5.62 -8.83 -1.17
N ASP A 21 -5.31 -9.40 0.00
CA ASP A 21 -4.91 -10.81 0.12
C ASP A 21 -6.00 -11.77 -0.38
N MET A 22 -7.27 -11.45 -0.11
CA MET A 22 -8.43 -12.23 -0.57
C MET A 22 -8.78 -12.01 -2.04
N GLY A 23 -8.11 -11.07 -2.73
CA GLY A 23 -8.42 -10.67 -4.10
C GLY A 23 -9.75 -9.92 -4.25
N GLU A 24 -10.30 -9.38 -3.16
CA GLU A 24 -11.51 -8.52 -3.20
C GLU A 24 -11.20 -7.13 -3.75
N ILE A 25 -10.02 -6.61 -3.42
CA ILE A 25 -9.46 -5.39 -4.02
C ILE A 25 -8.44 -5.80 -5.08
N GLY A 26 -8.72 -5.43 -6.33
CA GLY A 26 -7.79 -5.54 -7.43
C GLY A 26 -6.71 -4.49 -7.28
N LEU A 27 -5.46 -4.93 -7.09
CA LEU A 27 -4.28 -4.09 -7.07
C LEU A 27 -3.49 -4.32 -8.38
N PRO A 28 -3.77 -3.57 -9.46
CA PRO A 28 -3.15 -3.73 -10.80
C PRO A 28 -1.63 -3.53 -10.83
N ASP A 29 -1.03 -3.14 -9.69
CA ASP A 29 0.33 -2.65 -9.57
C ASP A 29 1.39 -3.75 -9.49
N ILE A 30 1.02 -5.03 -9.33
CA ILE A 30 2.02 -6.12 -9.33
C ILE A 30 2.81 -6.16 -10.64
N GLN A 31 2.24 -5.64 -11.74
CA GLN A 31 2.92 -5.56 -13.02
C GLN A 31 3.32 -4.13 -13.42
N ARG A 32 2.82 -3.06 -12.76
CA ARG A 32 3.23 -1.68 -13.07
C ARG A 32 4.49 -1.31 -12.32
N PRO A 33 5.43 -0.63 -12.98
CA PRO A 33 6.64 -0.22 -12.28
C PRO A 33 6.30 0.78 -11.19
N PHE A 34 6.56 0.39 -9.94
CA PHE A 34 6.40 1.24 -8.77
C PHE A 34 7.36 2.43 -8.86
N VAL A 35 6.82 3.64 -8.69
CA VAL A 35 7.54 4.89 -8.97
C VAL A 35 7.90 5.70 -7.74
N TRP A 36 7.33 5.36 -6.57
CA TRP A 36 7.71 6.02 -5.33
C TRP A 36 9.11 5.58 -4.88
N GLY A 37 9.92 6.56 -4.46
CA GLY A 37 11.17 6.27 -3.75
C GLY A 37 10.91 5.85 -2.31
N ASN A 38 11.85 5.13 -1.68
CA ASN A 38 11.72 4.62 -0.32
C ASN A 38 11.46 5.73 0.72
N ALA A 39 12.03 6.92 0.50
CA ALA A 39 11.80 8.08 1.36
C ALA A 39 10.31 8.49 1.41
N LYS A 40 9.60 8.39 0.27
CA LYS A 40 8.18 8.71 0.18
C LYS A 40 7.30 7.65 0.85
N VAL A 41 7.74 6.39 0.81
CA VAL A 41 7.12 5.30 1.60
C VAL A 41 7.28 5.58 3.10
N ARG A 42 8.49 5.92 3.54
CA ARG A 42 8.77 6.35 4.92
C ARG A 42 7.88 7.53 5.34
N ASP A 43 7.74 8.56 4.50
CA ASP A 43 6.86 9.71 4.77
C ASP A 43 5.40 9.34 4.96
N LEU A 44 4.92 8.31 4.26
CA LEU A 44 3.55 7.81 4.41
C LEU A 44 3.34 7.21 5.82
N PHE A 45 4.26 6.37 6.28
CA PHE A 45 4.23 5.81 7.63
C PHE A 45 4.38 6.89 8.71
N ASP A 46 5.29 7.85 8.52
CA ASP A 46 5.48 8.98 9.43
C ASP A 46 4.20 9.82 9.56
N SER A 47 3.53 10.11 8.44
CA SER A 47 2.26 10.84 8.41
C SER A 47 1.16 10.07 9.14
N MET A 48 1.03 8.76 8.90
CA MET A 48 0.05 7.92 9.58
C MET A 48 0.28 7.86 11.09
N TYR A 49 1.54 7.69 11.51
CA TYR A 49 1.91 7.60 12.92
C TYR A 49 1.68 8.91 13.68
N LYS A 50 1.83 10.04 13.01
CA LYS A 50 1.48 11.38 13.53
C LYS A 50 -0.02 11.68 13.51
N GLY A 51 -0.84 10.81 12.92
CA GLY A 51 -2.28 11.02 12.76
C GLY A 51 -2.64 12.04 11.67
N PHE A 52 -1.72 12.35 10.76
CA PHE A 52 -1.97 13.25 9.64
C PHE A 52 -2.78 12.55 8.54
N PRO A 53 -3.65 13.27 7.81
CA PRO A 53 -4.39 12.69 6.70
C PRO A 53 -3.44 12.31 5.56
N VAL A 54 -3.58 11.09 5.05
CA VAL A 54 -2.77 10.58 3.92
C VAL A 54 -3.52 10.58 2.58
N GLY A 55 -4.57 11.40 2.49
CA GLY A 55 -5.47 11.51 1.33
C GLY A 55 -6.49 10.37 1.25
N TYR A 56 -7.45 10.50 0.33
CA TYR A 56 -8.47 9.47 0.10
C TYR A 56 -8.00 8.40 -0.89
N LEU A 57 -8.65 7.24 -0.88
CA LEU A 57 -8.56 6.23 -1.93
C LEU A 57 -9.75 6.36 -2.87
N LEU A 58 -9.57 6.07 -4.16
CA LEU A 58 -10.67 6.00 -5.11
C LEU A 58 -10.77 4.57 -5.61
N PHE A 59 -11.90 3.93 -5.35
CA PHE A 59 -12.23 2.62 -5.87
C PHE A 59 -13.32 2.71 -6.92
N TRP A 60 -13.33 1.78 -7.85
CA TRP A 60 -14.46 1.51 -8.71
C TRP A 60 -15.07 0.16 -8.31
N ALA A 61 -16.30 0.20 -7.80
CA ALA A 61 -17.05 -1.01 -7.51
C ALA A 61 -17.43 -1.66 -8.83
N ASN A 62 -17.03 -2.93 -8.98
CA ASN A 62 -17.00 -3.60 -10.27
C ASN A 62 -18.37 -3.51 -10.97
N GLY A 63 -18.37 -2.80 -12.09
CA GLY A 63 -19.52 -2.30 -12.82
C GLY A 63 -19.67 -2.89 -14.22
N LEU A 64 -19.22 -4.11 -14.43
CA LEU A 64 -19.42 -4.80 -15.69
C LEU A 64 -20.85 -5.39 -15.74
N PRO A 65 -21.75 -4.88 -16.60
CA PRO A 65 -23.04 -5.50 -16.81
C PRO A 65 -22.84 -6.77 -17.63
N GLY A 66 -23.22 -7.91 -17.07
CA GLY A 66 -23.06 -9.21 -17.69
C GLY A 66 -21.83 -9.93 -17.13
N GLY A 67 -22.09 -11.10 -16.54
CA GLY A 67 -21.01 -11.97 -16.09
C GLY A 67 -20.03 -12.24 -17.24
N HIS A 68 -18.75 -12.32 -16.88
CA HIS A 68 -17.75 -13.02 -17.67
C HIS A 68 -17.49 -12.40 -19.05
N ARG A 69 -16.76 -11.30 -19.11
CA ARG A 69 -15.71 -11.19 -20.12
C ARG A 69 -14.38 -10.93 -19.44
N GLN A 70 -13.76 -12.05 -19.11
CA GLN A 70 -12.33 -12.14 -19.05
C GLN A 70 -11.79 -11.59 -20.37
N ILE A 71 -11.02 -10.50 -20.33
CA ILE A 71 -10.29 -10.07 -21.52
C ILE A 71 -9.02 -10.91 -21.54
N GLY A 72 -9.17 -12.18 -21.94
CA GLY A 72 -8.11 -13.17 -21.83
C GLY A 72 -8.71 -14.56 -21.67
N ALA A 73 -8.04 -15.58 -22.18
CA ALA A 73 -8.57 -16.94 -22.26
C ALA A 73 -8.28 -17.82 -21.03
N ASP A 74 -7.83 -17.24 -19.90
CA ASP A 74 -7.29 -18.03 -18.77
C ASP A 74 -8.20 -18.04 -17.52
N PRO A 75 -9.01 -19.08 -17.28
CA PRO A 75 -10.11 -19.11 -16.30
C PRO A 75 -9.71 -19.08 -14.80
N LYS A 76 -8.47 -18.73 -14.44
CA LYS A 76 -7.94 -18.89 -13.07
C LYS A 76 -7.93 -17.65 -12.17
N GLN A 77 -8.31 -16.46 -12.66
CA GLN A 77 -8.28 -15.24 -11.84
C GLN A 77 -9.65 -14.95 -11.20
N LYS A 78 -9.69 -14.88 -9.87
CA LYS A 78 -10.84 -14.33 -9.12
C LYS A 78 -11.00 -12.86 -9.51
N VAL A 79 -12.16 -12.50 -10.04
CA VAL A 79 -12.44 -11.11 -10.46
C VAL A 79 -12.63 -10.24 -9.21
N PRO A 80 -11.88 -9.13 -9.05
CA PRO A 80 -11.98 -8.30 -7.86
C PRO A 80 -13.33 -7.55 -7.81
N ARG A 81 -13.84 -7.33 -6.59
CA ARG A 81 -15.08 -6.57 -6.36
C ARG A 81 -14.84 -5.06 -6.43
N LEU A 82 -13.67 -4.60 -6.01
CA LEU A 82 -13.25 -3.21 -6.02
C LEU A 82 -11.95 -3.08 -6.81
N LEU A 83 -11.90 -2.17 -7.76
CA LEU A 83 -10.65 -1.81 -8.44
C LEU A 83 -10.10 -0.51 -7.87
N ILE A 84 -8.84 -0.48 -7.45
CA ILE A 84 -8.19 0.79 -7.09
C ILE A 84 -7.97 1.63 -8.35
N VAL A 85 -8.44 2.87 -8.31
CA VAL A 85 -8.35 3.84 -9.41
C VAL A 85 -7.35 4.94 -9.05
N ASP A 86 -7.37 5.43 -7.81
CA ASP A 86 -6.38 6.37 -7.28
C ASP A 86 -5.97 6.00 -5.85
N GLY A 87 -4.72 6.30 -5.48
CA GLY A 87 -4.09 5.86 -4.23
C GLY A 87 -3.30 4.56 -4.38
N GLN A 88 -3.12 4.09 -5.62
CA GLN A 88 -2.45 2.83 -5.94
C GLN A 88 -1.06 2.72 -5.30
N GLN A 89 -0.18 3.71 -5.52
CA GLN A 89 1.18 3.70 -4.96
C GLN A 89 1.18 3.72 -3.43
N ARG A 90 0.22 4.42 -2.79
CA ARG A 90 0.06 4.44 -1.32
C ARG A 90 -0.30 3.04 -0.84
N LEU A 91 -1.32 2.44 -1.41
CA LEU A 91 -1.82 1.13 -1.01
C LEU A 91 -0.80 0.02 -1.26
N THR A 92 -0.10 0.04 -2.39
CA THR A 92 1.03 -0.86 -2.70
C THR A 92 2.17 -0.70 -1.69
N SER A 93 2.52 0.53 -1.31
CA SER A 93 3.56 0.80 -0.30
C SER A 93 3.22 0.17 1.05
N LEU A 94 1.97 0.38 1.50
CA LEU A 94 1.49 -0.15 2.77
C LEU A 94 1.45 -1.67 2.75
N TYR A 95 0.91 -2.25 1.69
CA TYR A 95 0.88 -3.70 1.52
C TYR A 95 2.30 -4.30 1.55
N ALA A 96 3.22 -3.75 0.76
CA ALA A 96 4.59 -4.23 0.67
C ALA A 96 5.31 -4.21 2.02
N VAL A 97 5.21 -3.10 2.76
CA VAL A 97 5.87 -2.95 4.06
C VAL A 97 5.18 -3.81 5.13
N LEU A 98 3.84 -3.82 5.23
CA LEU A 98 3.15 -4.62 6.26
C LEU A 98 3.33 -6.13 6.04
N LYS A 99 3.38 -6.59 4.78
CA LYS A 99 3.59 -8.00 4.45
C LYS A 99 5.05 -8.40 4.33
N GLY A 100 5.98 -7.43 4.29
CA GLY A 100 7.39 -7.69 4.05
C GLY A 100 7.68 -8.27 2.65
N VAL A 101 6.85 -7.95 1.65
CA VAL A 101 7.01 -8.47 0.28
C VAL A 101 7.72 -7.47 -0.63
N PRO A 102 8.46 -7.92 -1.66
CA PRO A 102 9.13 -7.02 -2.58
C PRO A 102 8.15 -6.31 -3.52
N ILE A 103 8.53 -5.13 -3.97
CA ILE A 103 7.88 -4.36 -5.04
C ILE A 103 8.70 -4.41 -6.32
N VAL A 104 8.05 -4.35 -7.48
CA VAL A 104 8.72 -4.28 -8.78
C VAL A 104 8.88 -2.83 -9.19
N ARG A 105 10.12 -2.38 -9.41
CA ARG A 105 10.44 -1.00 -9.82
C ARG A 105 10.39 -0.80 -11.34
N ARG A 106 10.65 0.44 -11.77
CA ARG A 106 10.80 0.86 -13.19
C ARG A 106 11.79 0.07 -14.01
N ASP A 107 12.84 -0.43 -13.38
CA ASP A 107 13.85 -1.29 -14.00
C ASP A 107 13.47 -2.79 -13.95
N TYR A 108 12.21 -3.10 -13.61
CA TYR A 108 11.67 -4.44 -13.42
C TYR A 108 12.40 -5.28 -12.37
N ARG A 109 13.19 -4.65 -11.49
CA ARG A 109 13.83 -5.33 -10.38
C ARG A 109 12.87 -5.40 -9.19
N ALA A 110 12.80 -6.59 -8.60
CA ALA A 110 12.14 -6.80 -7.33
C ALA A 110 13.04 -6.27 -6.21
N GLU A 111 12.55 -5.31 -5.43
CA GLU A 111 13.23 -4.76 -4.27
C GLU A 111 12.30 -4.79 -3.06
N ARG A 112 12.81 -5.25 -1.92
CA ARG A 112 12.09 -5.13 -0.65
C ARG A 112 12.38 -3.77 -0.02
N VAL A 113 11.32 -3.04 0.31
CA VAL A 113 11.42 -1.75 1.01
C VAL A 113 11.54 -2.00 2.50
N PHE A 114 12.64 -1.54 3.10
CA PHE A 114 12.86 -1.60 4.54
C PHE A 114 12.67 -0.20 5.12
N ILE A 115 11.71 -0.09 6.05
CA ILE A 115 11.47 1.11 6.82
C ILE A 115 11.86 0.81 8.27
N ALA A 116 12.70 1.66 8.82
CA ALA A 116 13.13 1.60 10.21
C ALA A 116 12.34 2.57 11.07
N PHE A 117 12.24 2.27 12.35
CA PHE A 117 11.61 3.11 13.35
C PHE A 117 12.47 3.16 14.62
N ARG A 118 12.75 4.35 15.13
CA ARG A 118 13.42 4.56 16.41
C ARG A 118 12.39 4.93 17.47
N PRO A 119 12.07 4.06 18.44
CA PRO A 119 11.02 4.34 19.42
C PRO A 119 11.34 5.54 20.34
N THR A 120 12.62 5.79 20.62
CA THR A 120 13.10 6.83 21.55
C THR A 120 12.65 8.24 21.15
N ASP A 121 12.68 8.57 19.85
CA ASP A 121 12.21 9.86 19.32
C ASP A 121 11.09 9.71 18.27
N GLN A 122 10.58 8.50 18.11
CA GLN A 122 9.48 8.13 17.22
C GLN A 122 9.74 8.48 15.75
N LYS A 123 11.00 8.36 15.31
CA LYS A 123 11.43 8.74 13.96
C LYS A 123 11.44 7.55 13.01
N PHE A 124 10.86 7.74 11.82
CA PHE A 124 10.98 6.81 10.70
C PHE A 124 12.17 7.16 9.80
N GLU A 125 12.87 6.14 9.33
CA GLU A 125 13.97 6.25 8.36
C GLU A 125 13.89 5.15 7.29
N VAL A 126 14.50 5.39 6.14
CA VAL A 126 14.77 4.29 5.18
C VAL A 126 15.98 3.52 5.71
N THR A 127 15.84 2.21 5.86
CA THR A 127 16.88 1.39 6.48
C THR A 127 18.14 1.34 5.62
N ASP A 128 19.27 1.74 6.19
CA ASP A 128 20.60 1.61 5.60
C ASP A 128 21.51 0.70 6.46
N ALA A 129 22.80 0.61 6.08
CA ALA A 129 23.76 -0.23 6.80
C ALA A 129 24.11 0.27 8.20
N ALA A 130 24.01 1.59 8.46
CA ALA A 130 24.26 2.17 9.77
C ALA A 130 23.07 1.90 10.70
N ILE A 131 21.84 2.14 10.21
CA ILE A 131 20.60 1.89 10.93
C ILE A 131 20.47 0.41 11.33
N ARG A 132 20.87 -0.54 10.46
CA ARG A 132 20.85 -1.97 10.79
C ARG A 132 21.74 -2.37 11.96
N ARG A 133 22.74 -1.55 12.29
CA ARG A 133 23.70 -1.81 13.38
C ARG A 133 23.40 -0.97 14.62
N ASP A 134 22.44 -0.06 14.54
CA ASP A 134 22.06 0.82 15.63
C ASP A 134 20.98 0.14 16.49
N PRO A 135 21.27 -0.23 17.75
CA PRO A 135 20.31 -0.90 18.63
C PRO A 135 19.09 -0.04 18.99
N GLU A 136 19.16 1.30 18.81
CA GLU A 136 18.03 2.20 19.04
C GLU A 136 16.92 2.05 17.96
N TYR A 137 17.26 1.47 16.81
CA TYR A 137 16.32 1.28 15.71
C TYR A 137 15.75 -0.13 15.67
N ILE A 138 14.45 -0.20 15.38
CA ILE A 138 13.83 -1.35 14.75
C ILE A 138 14.14 -1.22 13.25
N PRO A 139 15.02 -2.04 12.65
CA PRO A 139 15.49 -1.84 11.28
C PRO A 139 14.48 -2.26 10.21
N ASP A 140 13.45 -3.02 10.59
CA ASP A 140 12.41 -3.49 9.69
C ASP A 140 11.07 -3.59 10.43
N ILE A 141 10.24 -2.56 10.28
CA ILE A 141 8.94 -2.51 10.95
C ILE A 141 7.97 -3.62 10.50
N SER A 142 8.22 -4.29 9.36
CA SER A 142 7.34 -5.39 8.90
C SER A 142 7.29 -6.55 9.90
N GLN A 143 8.36 -6.73 10.68
CA GLN A 143 8.47 -7.81 11.67
C GLN A 143 7.41 -7.68 12.77
N LEU A 144 6.96 -6.46 13.05
CA LEU A 144 5.96 -6.17 14.06
C LEU A 144 4.57 -6.75 13.72
N TRP A 145 4.28 -6.94 12.43
CA TRP A 145 3.03 -7.53 11.92
C TRP A 145 3.21 -8.94 11.34
N SER A 146 4.41 -9.53 11.51
CA SER A 146 4.67 -10.91 11.12
C SER A 146 3.87 -11.88 11.99
N ARG A 147 3.45 -13.00 11.41
CA ARG A 147 2.80 -14.10 12.16
C ARG A 147 3.80 -14.94 12.97
N GLU A 148 5.09 -14.76 12.75
CA GLU A 148 6.16 -15.55 13.38
C GLU A 148 6.38 -15.16 14.84
N THR A 149 6.32 -13.86 15.13
CA THR A 149 6.66 -13.30 16.45
C THR A 149 5.48 -12.50 17.00
N PRO A 150 4.86 -12.95 18.10
CA PRO A 150 3.83 -12.16 18.77
C PRO A 150 4.38 -10.80 19.22
N ARG A 151 3.57 -9.74 19.09
CA ARG A 151 3.93 -8.36 19.45
C ARG A 151 4.60 -8.23 20.81
N ASN A 152 4.02 -8.85 21.85
CA ASN A 152 4.56 -8.79 23.21
C ASN A 152 5.95 -9.45 23.35
N ARG A 153 6.25 -10.46 22.53
CA ARG A 153 7.59 -11.05 22.45
C ARG A 153 8.55 -10.09 21.76
N PHE A 154 8.13 -9.53 20.62
CA PHE A 154 8.92 -8.56 19.87
C PHE A 154 9.35 -7.37 20.74
N VAL A 155 8.41 -6.73 21.45
CA VAL A 155 8.70 -5.59 22.34
C VAL A 155 9.72 -5.98 23.43
N ARG A 156 9.53 -7.13 24.08
CA ARG A 156 10.46 -7.60 25.13
C ARG A 156 11.86 -7.92 24.59
N GLU A 157 11.96 -8.48 23.39
CA GLU A 157 13.24 -8.77 22.74
C GLU A 157 13.96 -7.48 22.34
N PHE A 158 13.24 -6.49 21.82
CA PHE A 158 13.78 -5.16 21.54
C PHE A 158 14.32 -4.48 22.80
N LEU A 159 13.52 -4.42 23.87
CA LEU A 159 13.94 -3.80 25.14
C LEU A 159 15.17 -4.50 25.75
N ARG A 160 15.19 -5.84 25.74
CA ARG A 160 16.34 -6.61 26.21
C ARG A 160 17.60 -6.29 25.40
N SER A 161 17.49 -6.29 24.07
CA SER A 161 18.61 -5.95 23.19
C SER A 161 19.13 -4.54 23.44
N LEU A 162 18.25 -3.57 23.72
CA LEU A 162 18.65 -2.20 24.00
C LEU A 162 19.32 -2.07 25.38
N GLN A 163 18.83 -2.78 26.40
CA GLN A 163 19.41 -2.85 27.74
C GLN A 163 20.85 -3.42 27.75
N GLU A 164 21.17 -4.33 26.82
CA GLU A 164 22.53 -4.87 26.65
C GLU A 164 23.53 -3.81 26.18
N HIS A 165 23.06 -2.73 25.54
CA HIS A 165 23.90 -1.65 25.00
C HIS A 165 23.94 -0.42 25.91
N ARG A 166 22.85 -0.12 26.62
CA ARG A 166 22.80 0.98 27.60
C ARG A 166 21.79 0.71 28.71
N PRO A 167 21.97 1.26 29.92
CA PRO A 167 20.93 1.20 30.94
C PRO A 167 19.67 1.95 30.49
N ILE A 168 18.51 1.39 30.81
CA ILE A 168 17.18 1.95 30.56
C ILE A 168 16.42 1.89 31.90
N GLY A 169 15.76 2.99 32.26
CA GLY A 169 14.90 3.03 33.45
C GLY A 169 13.48 2.57 33.14
N GLN A 170 12.68 2.24 34.16
CA GLN A 170 11.29 1.81 34.00
C GLN A 170 10.44 2.83 33.20
N ASP A 171 10.54 4.12 33.52
CA ASP A 171 9.82 5.18 32.80
C ASP A 171 10.15 5.23 31.30
N GLU A 172 11.38 4.87 30.93
CA GLU A 172 11.80 4.85 29.53
C GLU A 172 11.32 3.55 28.84
N GLU A 173 11.39 2.41 29.52
CA GLU A 173 10.81 1.15 29.02
C GLU A 173 9.33 1.27 28.69
N ASP A 174 8.56 1.95 29.55
CA ASP A 174 7.14 2.21 29.34
C ASP A 174 6.92 3.07 28.09
N ARG A 175 7.66 4.18 27.94
CA ARG A 175 7.55 5.05 26.75
C ARG A 175 7.95 4.36 25.46
N LEU A 176 9.00 3.54 25.47
CA LEU A 176 9.45 2.77 24.31
C LEU A 176 8.39 1.73 23.93
N SER A 177 7.80 1.05 24.91
CA SER A 177 6.71 0.09 24.70
C SER A 177 5.48 0.76 24.11
N GLU A 178 5.08 1.92 24.64
CA GLU A 178 3.97 2.72 24.10
C GLU A 178 4.21 3.17 22.66
N ALA A 179 5.42 3.61 22.33
CA ALA A 179 5.78 4.00 20.96
C ALA A 179 5.69 2.82 19.98
N ILE A 180 6.12 1.62 20.40
CA ILE A 180 6.01 0.42 19.57
C ILE A 180 4.57 -0.06 19.46
N ASP A 181 3.77 0.03 20.53
CA ASP A 181 2.34 -0.31 20.48
C ASP A 181 1.58 0.63 19.54
N ARG A 182 1.86 1.95 19.59
CA ARG A 182 1.32 2.91 18.60
C ARG A 182 1.73 2.59 17.17
N LEU A 183 2.96 2.12 16.97
CA LEU A 183 3.41 1.67 15.65
C LEU A 183 2.61 0.45 15.21
N TYR A 184 2.42 -0.54 16.08
CA TYR A 184 1.60 -1.73 15.79
C TYR A 184 0.17 -1.34 15.40
N ASP A 185 -0.41 -0.38 16.11
CA ASP A 185 -1.79 0.10 15.95
C ASP A 185 -2.05 0.87 14.64
N LEU A 186 -1.01 1.13 13.82
CA LEU A 186 -1.19 1.66 12.47
C LEU A 186 -2.11 0.79 11.59
N GLN A 187 -2.25 -0.51 11.89
CA GLN A 187 -3.24 -1.39 11.28
C GLN A 187 -4.68 -0.89 11.42
N SER A 188 -4.97 -0.10 12.45
CA SER A 188 -6.29 0.49 12.71
C SER A 188 -6.45 1.89 12.09
N TYR A 189 -5.42 2.41 11.41
CA TYR A 189 -5.47 3.75 10.79
C TYR A 189 -6.65 3.84 9.81
N PRO A 190 -7.51 4.87 9.92
CA PRO A 190 -8.69 5.02 9.09
C PRO A 190 -8.34 5.61 7.71
N PHE A 191 -8.78 4.96 6.66
CA PHE A 191 -8.75 5.45 5.28
C PHE A 191 -10.14 5.85 4.83
N THR A 192 -10.29 7.08 4.37
CA THR A 192 -11.47 7.50 3.62
C THR A 192 -11.34 7.05 2.18
N ALA A 193 -12.34 6.35 1.67
CA ALA A 193 -12.42 5.93 0.29
C ALA A 193 -13.69 6.43 -0.39
N LEU A 194 -13.57 6.80 -1.66
CA LEU A 194 -14.69 7.04 -2.55
C LEU A 194 -14.88 5.82 -3.43
N GLU A 195 -16.06 5.19 -3.39
CA GLU A 195 -16.40 4.06 -4.24
C GLU A 195 -17.32 4.54 -5.37
N LEU A 196 -16.82 4.51 -6.60
CA LEU A 196 -17.63 4.70 -7.80
C LEU A 196 -18.59 3.53 -7.96
N SER A 197 -19.85 3.84 -8.28
CA SER A 197 -20.91 2.87 -8.48
C SER A 197 -20.58 1.89 -9.60
N SER A 198 -21.08 0.66 -9.46
CA SER A 198 -21.11 -0.34 -10.54
C SER A 198 -21.91 0.12 -11.77
N ASN A 199 -22.75 1.14 -11.63
CA ASN A 199 -23.48 1.72 -12.76
C ASN A 199 -22.61 2.71 -13.56
N ALA A 200 -21.45 3.10 -13.05
CA ALA A 200 -20.52 3.96 -13.78
C ALA A 200 -19.78 3.13 -14.82
N ASN A 201 -19.82 3.57 -16.08
CA ASN A 201 -19.08 2.92 -17.15
C ASN A 201 -17.60 3.36 -17.17
N GLU A 202 -16.79 2.67 -17.98
CA GLU A 202 -15.34 2.89 -18.09
C GLU A 202 -14.99 4.35 -18.48
N GLU A 203 -15.77 4.95 -19.39
CA GLU A 203 -15.55 6.34 -19.83
C GLU A 203 -15.79 7.32 -18.68
N GLN A 204 -16.87 7.14 -17.92
CA GLN A 204 -17.17 7.96 -16.75
C GLN A 204 -16.10 7.83 -15.68
N VAL A 205 -15.64 6.62 -15.39
CA VAL A 205 -14.57 6.37 -14.41
C VAL A 205 -13.27 7.01 -14.86
N SER A 206 -12.93 6.91 -16.15
CA SER A 206 -11.76 7.58 -16.75
C SER A 206 -11.83 9.10 -16.60
N VAL A 207 -12.99 9.70 -16.88
CA VAL A 207 -13.21 11.14 -16.70
C VAL A 207 -13.07 11.54 -15.23
N VAL A 208 -13.65 10.78 -14.30
CA VAL A 208 -13.51 11.02 -12.85
C VAL A 208 -12.04 10.94 -12.44
N PHE A 209 -11.33 9.90 -12.87
CA PHE A 209 -9.91 9.70 -12.57
C PHE A 209 -9.05 10.86 -13.06
N VAL A 210 -9.23 11.29 -14.32
CA VAL A 210 -8.48 12.43 -14.88
C VAL A 210 -8.81 13.72 -14.14
N ARG A 211 -10.09 13.97 -13.82
CA ARG A 211 -10.49 15.19 -13.11
C ARG A 211 -9.92 15.24 -11.69
N ILE A 212 -9.89 14.12 -10.98
CA ILE A 212 -9.29 14.01 -9.66
C ILE A 212 -7.76 14.20 -9.71
N ASN A 213 -7.09 13.57 -10.69
CA ASN A 213 -5.64 13.63 -10.83
C ASN A 213 -5.12 14.90 -11.53
N SER A 214 -6.00 15.71 -12.13
CA SER A 214 -5.61 16.92 -12.88
C SER A 214 -5.02 18.06 -12.03
N SER A 215 -5.03 17.93 -10.70
CA SER A 215 -4.33 18.83 -9.77
C SER A 215 -2.92 18.35 -9.38
N GLY A 216 -2.50 17.16 -9.86
CA GLY A 216 -1.17 16.56 -9.65
C GLY A 216 -0.51 16.15 -10.97
N ALA A 217 0.64 15.46 -10.91
CA ALA A 217 1.38 15.01 -12.10
C ALA A 217 0.44 14.33 -13.11
N THR A 218 0.52 14.73 -14.38
CA THR A 218 -0.44 14.37 -15.45
C THR A 218 -0.49 12.85 -15.68
N LEU A 219 -1.39 12.17 -14.97
CA LEU A 219 -1.83 10.82 -15.31
C LEU A 219 -2.84 10.93 -16.46
N ASN A 220 -2.48 10.41 -17.64
CA ASN A 220 -3.31 10.45 -18.84
C ASN A 220 -4.27 9.24 -18.90
N GLN A 221 -5.24 9.27 -19.82
CA GLN A 221 -6.19 8.17 -20.03
C GLN A 221 -5.50 6.82 -20.34
N ALA A 222 -4.29 6.83 -20.92
CA ALA A 222 -3.53 5.60 -21.16
C ALA A 222 -3.13 4.90 -19.84
N ASN A 223 -2.85 5.66 -18.78
CA ASN A 223 -2.64 5.10 -17.44
C ASN A 223 -3.93 4.57 -16.81
N PHE A 224 -5.12 4.91 -17.29
CA PHE A 224 -6.34 4.23 -16.85
C PHE A 224 -6.54 2.93 -17.64
N ILE A 225 -6.35 2.96 -18.96
CA ILE A 225 -6.45 1.78 -19.83
C ILE A 225 -5.47 0.68 -19.40
N LEU A 226 -4.21 1.03 -19.16
CA LEU A 226 -3.21 0.08 -18.68
C LEU A 226 -3.62 -0.52 -17.30
N THR A 227 -4.45 0.17 -16.49
CA THR A 227 -4.87 -0.29 -15.15
C THR A 227 -5.89 -1.40 -15.36
N LEU A 228 -6.84 -1.16 -16.25
CA LEU A 228 -7.83 -2.16 -16.67
C LEU A 228 -7.14 -3.38 -17.31
N MET A 229 -6.16 -3.16 -18.19
CA MET A 229 -5.40 -4.27 -18.78
C MET A 229 -4.67 -5.11 -17.73
N SER A 230 -4.10 -4.49 -16.69
CA SER A 230 -3.39 -5.22 -15.61
C SER A 230 -4.28 -5.99 -14.64
N VAL A 231 -5.59 -5.82 -14.75
CA VAL A 231 -6.57 -6.52 -13.90
C VAL A 231 -7.33 -7.56 -14.71
N PHE A 232 -7.57 -7.28 -15.98
CA PHE A 232 -8.43 -8.09 -16.83
C PHE A 232 -7.70 -8.80 -17.97
N TRP A 233 -6.49 -8.36 -18.34
CA TRP A 233 -5.71 -8.87 -19.48
C TRP A 233 -4.19 -8.77 -19.29
N ASP A 234 -3.67 -9.47 -18.29
CA ASP A 234 -2.24 -9.46 -17.93
C ASP A 234 -1.32 -9.81 -19.13
N GLU A 235 -1.69 -10.81 -19.93
CA GLU A 235 -0.93 -11.24 -21.11
C GLU A 235 -0.82 -10.14 -22.17
N GLY A 236 -1.94 -9.51 -22.54
CA GLY A 236 -1.94 -8.46 -23.55
C GLY A 236 -1.20 -7.20 -23.11
N ARG A 237 -1.21 -6.92 -21.81
CA ARG A 237 -0.36 -5.87 -21.26
C ARG A 237 1.12 -6.22 -21.41
N ALA A 238 1.52 -7.43 -21.01
CA ALA A 238 2.91 -7.87 -21.10
C ALA A 238 3.42 -7.83 -22.55
N ASP A 239 2.57 -8.18 -23.52
CA ASP A 239 2.87 -8.12 -24.94
C ASP A 239 2.99 -6.69 -25.46
N LEU A 240 2.09 -5.78 -25.04
CA LEU A 240 2.18 -4.35 -25.39
C LEU A 240 3.46 -3.71 -24.84
N GLU A 241 3.82 -4.01 -23.58
CA GLU A 241 5.07 -3.52 -22.99
C GLU A 241 6.31 -4.10 -23.65
N ARG A 242 6.26 -5.35 -24.10
CA ARG A 242 7.35 -5.97 -24.85
C ARG A 242 7.51 -5.30 -26.22
N PHE A 243 6.41 -5.11 -26.95
CA PHE A 243 6.39 -4.40 -28.22
C PHE A 243 6.97 -2.99 -28.10
N CYS A 244 6.54 -2.19 -27.11
CA CYS A 244 7.08 -0.85 -26.88
C CYS A 244 8.56 -0.83 -26.49
N ARG A 245 9.13 -1.94 -26.00
CA ARG A 245 10.56 -2.07 -25.65
C ARG A 245 11.42 -2.48 -26.85
N GLU A 246 10.82 -3.12 -27.84
CA GLU A 246 11.49 -3.62 -29.05
C GLU A 246 11.49 -2.60 -30.21
N ALA A 247 10.69 -1.53 -30.10
CA ALA A 247 10.59 -0.41 -31.05
C ALA A 247 11.52 0.76 -30.68
#